data_AF-A0A8T4CAJ5-F1
#
_entry.id   AF-A0A8T4CAJ5-F1
#
_cell.length_a   1.000
_cell.length_b   1.000
_cell.length_c   1.000
_cell.angle_alpha   90.00
_cell.angle_beta   90.00
_cell.angle_gamma   90.00
#
_symmetry.space_group_name_H-M   'P 1'
#
loop_
_entity.id
_entity.type
_entity.pdbx_description
1 polymer ?
#
loop_
_entity_poly.entity_id
_entity_poly.type
_entity_poly.pdbx_seq_one_letter_code
_entity_poly.pdbx_strand_id
1 'polypeptide(L)'
;MLFKKGRGQGTTEYLIILAIVIVIALVVVGVLGGFPSLGAGVSEGTSKTYWMGTSPLAITEYSVSTTTGTLVVKNMTASAITLDDVNYNGAMASLTDVVIGAGATVNVTDTDFTCSTRGQVYTKTIALKYNTTNLSGQFFTGIQPLVGQCQ
;
A
#
# COMPACT_ATOMS: atom_id res chain seq x y z
N MET A 1 31.53 -35.90 -67.44
CA MET A 1 32.20 -35.34 -66.24
C MET A 1 31.14 -34.51 -65.49
N LEU A 2 30.66 -35.00 -64.35
CA LEU A 2 29.42 -34.53 -63.70
C LEU A 2 29.78 -33.90 -62.35
N PHE A 3 29.86 -32.57 -62.27
CA PHE A 3 30.16 -31.85 -61.04
C PHE A 3 28.86 -31.47 -60.31
N LYS A 4 28.66 -32.08 -59.14
CA LYS A 4 27.60 -31.78 -58.17
C LYS A 4 28.07 -30.62 -57.29
N LYS A 5 27.41 -29.45 -57.33
CA LYS A 5 27.82 -28.26 -56.55
C LYS A 5 26.72 -27.78 -55.59
N GLY A 6 27.01 -27.95 -54.29
CA GLY A 6 26.67 -27.01 -53.21
C GLY A 6 25.24 -27.00 -52.66
N ARG A 7 24.94 -27.87 -51.68
CA ARG A 7 23.87 -27.64 -50.69
C ARG A 7 24.47 -26.84 -49.52
N GLY A 8 24.39 -25.52 -49.56
CA GLY A 8 24.92 -24.62 -48.52
C GLY A 8 24.11 -23.34 -48.31
N GLN A 9 22.88 -23.26 -48.83
CA GLN A 9 22.07 -22.03 -48.84
C GLN A 9 20.99 -21.98 -47.76
N GLY A 10 20.93 -22.96 -46.85
CA GLY A 10 19.90 -22.97 -45.79
C GLY A 10 20.33 -22.29 -44.50
N THR A 11 21.61 -22.33 -44.14
CA THR A 11 22.09 -21.94 -42.80
C THR A 11 22.11 -20.43 -42.58
N THR A 12 22.29 -19.63 -43.64
CA THR A 12 22.31 -18.16 -43.53
C THR A 12 20.92 -17.57 -43.30
N GLU A 13 19.86 -18.19 -43.84
CA GLU A 13 18.49 -17.73 -43.66
C GLU A 13 18.01 -17.90 -42.22
N TYR A 14 18.28 -19.07 -41.61
CA TYR A 14 17.92 -19.32 -40.21
C TYR A 14 18.69 -18.43 -39.22
N LEU A 15 19.96 -18.12 -39.50
CA LEU A 15 20.75 -17.24 -38.63
C LEU A 15 20.20 -15.81 -38.59
N ILE A 16 19.72 -15.30 -39.72
CA ILE A 16 19.12 -13.96 -39.81
C ILE A 16 17.80 -13.92 -39.04
N ILE A 17 16.94 -14.91 -39.22
CA ILE A 17 15.65 -14.97 -38.52
C ILE A 17 15.87 -15.07 -37.00
N LEU A 18 16.81 -15.91 -36.56
CA LEU A 18 17.14 -16.07 -35.15
C LEU A 18 17.64 -14.76 -34.51
N ALA A 19 18.49 -14.02 -35.21
CA ALA A 19 19.00 -12.74 -34.73
C ALA A 19 17.86 -11.71 -34.54
N ILE A 20 16.91 -11.64 -35.48
CA ILE A 20 15.77 -10.73 -35.40
C ILE A 20 14.87 -11.08 -34.20
N VAL A 21 14.60 -12.36 -33.97
CA VAL A 21 13.78 -12.80 -32.84
C VAL A 21 14.41 -12.40 -31.50
N ILE A 22 15.74 -12.54 -31.36
CA ILE A 22 16.45 -12.14 -30.14
C ILE A 22 16.36 -10.63 -29.92
N VAL A 23 16.53 -9.82 -30.98
CA VAL A 23 16.42 -8.36 -30.88
C VAL A 23 15.01 -7.95 -30.43
N ILE A 24 13.97 -8.54 -31.02
CA ILE A 24 12.58 -8.26 -30.62
C ILE A 24 12.35 -8.66 -29.15
N ALA A 25 12.83 -9.83 -28.72
CA ALA A 25 12.70 -10.28 -27.34
C ALA A 25 13.35 -9.30 -26.34
N LEU A 26 14.54 -8.78 -26.66
CA LEU A 26 15.24 -7.81 -25.83
C LEU A 26 14.52 -6.45 -25.78
N VAL A 27 13.92 -6.01 -26.89
CA VAL A 27 13.09 -4.79 -26.91
C VAL A 27 11.85 -4.95 -26.03
N VAL A 28 11.16 -6.10 -26.12
CA VAL A 28 9.98 -6.37 -25.29
C VAL A 28 10.34 -6.40 -23.80
N VAL A 29 11.45 -7.06 -23.43
CA VAL A 29 11.93 -7.08 -22.04
C VAL A 29 12.36 -5.68 -21.58
N GLY A 30 13.00 -4.89 -22.44
CA GLY A 30 13.39 -3.50 -22.13
C GLY A 30 12.18 -2.58 -21.89
N VAL A 31 11.11 -2.75 -22.68
CA VAL A 31 9.88 -1.97 -22.52
C VAL A 31 9.09 -2.42 -21.29
N LEU A 32 8.98 -3.73 -21.02
CA LEU A 32 8.24 -4.27 -19.87
C LEU A 32 9.01 -4.12 -18.55
N GLY A 33 10.34 -4.14 -18.57
CA GLY A 33 11.19 -3.95 -17.40
C GLY A 33 11.19 -2.51 -16.86
N GLY A 34 10.69 -1.53 -17.64
CA GLY A 34 10.65 -0.11 -17.29
C GLY A 34 9.45 0.33 -16.43
N PHE A 35 8.55 -0.58 -16.02
CA PHE A 35 7.36 -0.25 -15.22
C PHE A 35 7.38 -0.75 -13.77
N PRO A 36 8.40 -0.45 -12.93
CA PRO A 36 8.39 -0.89 -11.53
C PRO A 36 7.56 -0.02 -10.57
N SER A 37 6.78 0.98 -11.05
CA SER A 37 6.27 2.05 -10.16
C SER A 37 4.75 2.30 -10.18
N LEU A 38 4.01 1.84 -11.20
CA LEU A 38 2.56 2.14 -11.30
C LEU A 38 1.69 1.43 -10.26
N GLY A 39 2.20 0.37 -9.60
CA GLY A 39 1.44 -0.39 -8.61
C GLY A 39 1.24 0.34 -7.27
N ALA A 40 2.23 1.12 -6.82
CA ALA A 40 2.23 1.70 -5.48
C ALA A 40 1.16 2.80 -5.30
N GLY A 41 1.01 3.69 -6.29
CA GLY A 41 0.01 4.76 -6.23
C GLY A 41 -1.44 4.24 -6.30
N VAL A 42 -1.69 3.17 -7.07
CA VAL A 42 -3.01 2.53 -7.15
C VAL A 42 -3.38 1.87 -5.82
N SER A 43 -2.41 1.26 -5.12
CA SER A 43 -2.64 0.69 -3.80
C SER A 43 -2.91 1.74 -2.72
N GLU A 44 -2.25 2.90 -2.76
CA GLU A 44 -2.48 3.99 -1.80
C GLU A 44 -3.87 4.62 -1.98
N GLY A 45 -4.27 4.92 -3.23
CA GLY A 45 -5.60 5.47 -3.51
C GLY A 45 -6.72 4.54 -3.05
N THR A 46 -6.59 3.24 -3.33
CA THR A 46 -7.57 2.22 -2.90
C THR A 46 -7.65 2.11 -1.38
N SER A 47 -6.50 2.07 -0.70
CA SER A 47 -6.40 2.09 0.76
C SER A 47 -7.09 3.33 1.33
N LYS A 48 -6.77 4.52 0.83
CA LYS A 48 -7.33 5.79 1.31
C LYS A 48 -8.85 5.83 1.15
N THR A 49 -9.39 5.45 -0.02
CA THR A 49 -10.83 5.42 -0.25
C THR A 49 -11.54 4.44 0.70
N TYR A 50 -10.96 3.26 0.94
CA TYR A 50 -11.49 2.30 1.89
C TYR A 50 -11.58 2.90 3.31
N TRP A 51 -10.48 3.45 3.80
CA TRP A 51 -10.39 3.98 5.15
C TRP A 51 -11.25 5.22 5.38
N MET A 52 -11.45 6.06 4.36
CA MET A 52 -12.35 7.22 4.42
C MET A 52 -13.84 6.84 4.54
N GLY A 53 -14.24 5.70 3.96
CA GLY A 53 -15.64 5.26 3.92
C GLY A 53 -16.03 4.28 5.02
N THR A 54 -15.08 3.91 5.88
CA THR A 54 -15.24 2.86 6.87
C THR A 54 -15.96 3.35 8.14
N SER A 55 -16.80 2.50 8.73
CA SER A 55 -17.57 2.75 9.96
C SER A 55 -17.27 1.63 10.97
N PRO A 56 -17.16 1.90 12.28
CA PRO A 56 -17.55 3.13 12.99
C PRO A 56 -16.51 4.26 13.01
N LEU A 57 -15.26 3.95 12.68
CA LEU A 57 -14.15 4.91 12.66
C LEU A 57 -13.53 4.93 11.27
N ALA A 58 -13.40 6.12 10.69
CA ALA A 58 -12.72 6.35 9.42
C ALA A 58 -11.35 6.98 9.65
N ILE A 59 -10.37 6.67 8.80
CA ILE A 59 -9.09 7.37 8.77
C ILE A 59 -9.09 8.24 7.52
N THR A 60 -9.25 9.55 7.71
CA THR A 60 -9.42 10.50 6.60
C THR A 60 -8.09 10.93 6.00
N GLU A 61 -7.07 11.03 6.84
CA GLU A 61 -5.71 11.38 6.46
C GLU A 61 -4.72 10.61 7.33
N TYR A 62 -3.53 10.38 6.78
CA TYR A 62 -2.44 9.75 7.50
C TYR A 62 -1.10 10.21 6.91
N SER A 63 -0.09 10.27 7.77
CA SER A 63 1.30 10.57 7.39
C SER A 63 2.22 9.77 8.29
N VAL A 64 3.30 9.21 7.72
CA VAL A 64 4.26 8.41 8.47
C VAL A 64 5.66 8.88 8.09
N SER A 65 6.45 9.14 9.12
CA SER A 65 7.86 9.47 9.02
C SER A 65 8.71 8.35 9.63
N THR A 66 10.03 8.53 9.64
CA THR A 66 10.95 7.58 10.26
C THR A 66 10.82 7.46 11.77
N THR A 67 10.17 8.43 12.42
CA THR A 67 10.11 8.53 13.90
C THR A 67 8.70 8.61 14.46
N THR A 68 7.75 9.09 13.67
CA THR A 68 6.38 9.31 14.11
C THR A 68 5.41 9.10 12.96
N GLY A 69 4.20 8.69 13.30
CA GLY A 69 3.07 8.65 12.39
C GLY A 69 1.89 9.40 12.98
N THR A 70 1.15 10.08 12.11
CA THR A 70 -0.06 10.81 12.44
C THR A 70 -1.22 10.24 11.65
N LEU A 71 -2.33 9.98 12.33
CA LEU A 71 -3.61 9.57 11.76
C LEU A 71 -4.66 10.63 12.09
N VAL A 72 -5.48 11.01 11.11
CA VAL A 72 -6.68 11.81 11.35
C VAL A 72 -7.87 10.84 11.37
N VAL A 73 -8.38 10.59 12.57
CA VAL A 73 -9.46 9.62 12.81
C VAL A 73 -10.77 10.37 12.96
N LYS A 74 -11.80 9.92 12.21
CA LYS A 74 -13.15 10.46 12.23
C LYS A 74 -14.13 9.46 12.84
N ASN A 75 -14.97 9.92 13.74
CA ASN A 75 -16.11 9.15 14.22
C ASN A 75 -17.25 9.25 13.19
N MET A 76 -17.62 8.10 12.62
CA MET A 76 -18.69 7.99 11.60
C MET A 76 -20.05 7.65 12.21
N THR A 77 -20.16 7.58 13.53
CA THR A 77 -21.39 7.26 14.24
C THR A 77 -22.12 8.51 14.76
N ALA A 78 -23.36 8.33 15.21
CA ALA A 78 -24.19 9.38 15.77
C ALA A 78 -23.91 9.65 17.27
N SER A 79 -23.04 8.87 17.91
CA SER A 79 -22.72 8.99 19.35
C SER A 79 -21.22 9.23 19.54
N ALA A 80 -20.83 9.79 20.68
CA ALA A 80 -19.41 9.93 21.01
C ALA A 80 -18.75 8.56 21.19
N ILE A 81 -17.51 8.44 20.72
CA ILE A 81 -16.66 7.26 20.84
C ILE A 81 -15.38 7.68 21.55
N THR A 82 -14.89 6.87 22.47
CA THR A 82 -13.54 7.02 23.05
C THR A 82 -12.59 6.07 22.32
N LEU A 83 -11.51 6.60 21.77
CA LEU A 83 -10.45 5.81 21.15
C LEU A 83 -9.37 5.53 22.21
N ASP A 84 -9.13 4.26 22.50
CA ASP A 84 -8.24 3.82 23.59
C ASP A 84 -6.84 3.48 23.05
N ASP A 85 -6.79 2.66 22.00
CA ASP A 85 -5.53 2.13 21.48
C ASP A 85 -5.58 2.08 19.95
N VAL A 86 -4.43 2.34 19.32
CA VAL A 86 -4.22 2.07 17.90
C VAL A 86 -3.13 1.02 17.76
N ASN A 87 -3.47 -0.07 17.08
CA ASN A 87 -2.54 -1.15 16.82
C ASN A 87 -2.03 -1.08 15.38
N TYR A 88 -0.70 -1.05 15.25
CA TYR A 88 0.03 -1.04 13.99
C TYR A 88 0.76 -2.37 13.83
N ASN A 89 0.19 -3.28 13.04
CA ASN A 89 0.80 -4.58 12.70
C ASN A 89 1.21 -5.43 13.93
N GLY A 90 0.39 -5.41 14.98
CA GLY A 90 0.60 -6.17 16.22
C GLY A 90 1.13 -5.34 17.39
N ALA A 91 1.77 -4.20 17.14
CA ALA A 91 2.24 -3.29 18.19
C ALA A 91 1.10 -2.34 18.61
N MET A 92 0.76 -2.31 19.90
CA MET A 92 -0.27 -1.41 20.44
C MET A 92 0.37 -0.12 20.94
N ALA A 93 -0.03 1.00 20.34
CA ALA A 93 0.22 2.32 20.90
C ALA A 93 -0.97 2.70 21.78
N SER A 94 -0.70 2.83 23.08
CA SER A 94 -1.72 3.21 24.04
C SER A 94 -1.92 4.71 24.02
N LEU A 95 -3.15 5.14 23.76
CA LEU A 95 -3.53 6.54 23.77
C LEU A 95 -4.09 6.89 25.15
N THR A 96 -3.91 8.14 25.56
CA THR A 96 -4.73 8.70 26.65
C THR A 96 -6.15 8.89 26.13
N ASP A 97 -7.06 7.97 26.46
CA ASP A 97 -8.52 7.97 26.18
C ASP A 97 -9.01 9.20 25.40
N VAL A 98 -8.98 9.12 24.07
CA VAL A 98 -9.30 10.25 23.20
C VAL A 98 -10.79 10.23 22.87
N VAL A 99 -11.55 11.17 23.42
CA VAL A 99 -13.00 11.28 23.14
C VAL A 99 -13.23 12.00 21.81
N ILE A 100 -13.89 11.30 20.88
CA ILE A 100 -14.26 11.79 19.56
C ILE A 100 -15.78 11.95 19.50
N GLY A 101 -16.24 13.20 19.44
CA GLY A 101 -17.67 13.51 19.29
C GLY A 101 -18.28 12.93 18.00
N ALA A 102 -19.61 12.84 17.95
CA ALA A 102 -20.32 12.34 16.77
C ALA A 102 -19.95 13.16 15.51
N GLY A 103 -19.48 12.49 14.44
CA GLY A 103 -19.04 13.15 13.21
C GLY A 103 -17.70 13.90 13.31
N ALA A 104 -17.10 14.01 14.49
CA ALA A 104 -15.88 14.78 14.72
C ALA A 104 -14.62 14.03 14.30
N THR A 105 -13.54 14.78 14.10
CA THR A 105 -12.19 14.28 13.77
C THR A 105 -11.20 14.61 14.87
N VAL A 106 -10.21 13.73 15.07
CA VAL A 106 -9.08 13.98 15.97
C VAL A 106 -7.77 13.53 15.32
N ASN A 107 -6.69 14.23 15.66
CA ASN A 107 -5.35 13.85 15.24
C ASN A 107 -4.72 12.96 16.31
N VAL A 108 -4.35 11.76 15.91
CA VAL A 108 -3.65 10.78 16.74
C VAL A 108 -2.22 10.72 16.25
N THR A 109 -1.26 11.01 17.13
CA THR A 109 0.17 10.89 16.81
C THR A 109 0.77 9.79 17.67
N ASP A 110 1.55 8.94 17.04
CA ASP A 110 2.23 7.83 17.68
C ASP A 110 3.69 7.73 17.20
N THR A 111 4.59 7.42 18.12
CA THR A 111 6.03 7.20 17.87
C THR A 111 6.34 5.78 17.43
N ASP A 112 5.45 4.81 17.67
CA ASP A 112 5.65 3.41 17.25
C ASP A 112 5.19 3.19 15.80
N PHE A 113 4.31 4.05 15.29
CA PHE A 113 3.92 4.09 13.89
C PHE A 113 5.01 4.74 13.00
N THR A 114 6.00 3.94 12.59
CA THR A 114 7.15 4.41 11.79
C THR A 114 7.35 3.64 10.48
N CYS A 115 8.14 4.25 9.59
CA CYS A 115 8.67 3.65 8.37
C CYS A 115 10.21 3.65 8.34
N SER A 116 10.82 2.74 7.59
CA SER A 116 12.28 2.52 7.64
C SER A 116 13.08 3.60 6.91
N THR A 117 12.58 4.11 5.79
CA THR A 117 13.32 5.07 4.96
C THR A 117 12.37 6.00 4.23
N ARG A 118 12.70 7.30 4.22
CA ARG A 118 11.97 8.32 3.46
C ARG A 118 11.81 7.92 1.99
N GLY A 119 10.62 8.11 1.45
CA GLY A 119 10.26 7.75 0.08
C GLY A 119 9.92 6.27 -0.11
N GLN A 120 10.12 5.40 0.88
CA GLN A 120 9.72 4.00 0.81
C GLN A 120 8.20 3.86 0.99
N VAL A 121 7.59 2.97 0.21
CA VAL A 121 6.20 2.56 0.40
C VAL A 121 6.11 1.66 1.63
N TYR A 122 5.14 1.92 2.51
CA TYR A 122 4.83 1.07 3.65
C TYR A 122 3.43 0.48 3.52
N THR A 123 3.22 -0.64 4.20
CA THR A 123 1.92 -1.33 4.28
C THR A 123 1.75 -1.79 5.73
N LYS A 124 0.68 -1.35 6.39
CA LYS A 124 0.46 -1.60 7.81
C LYS A 124 -0.99 -2.01 8.04
N THR A 125 -1.20 -3.12 8.73
CA THR A 125 -2.54 -3.50 9.22
C THR A 125 -2.89 -2.64 10.42
N ILE A 126 -4.05 -1.99 10.39
CA ILE A 126 -4.52 -1.12 11.46
C ILE A 126 -5.69 -1.78 12.18
N ALA A 127 -5.62 -1.81 13.51
CA ALA A 127 -6.75 -2.11 14.36
C ALA A 127 -6.95 -0.99 15.39
N LEU A 128 -8.18 -0.53 15.54
CA LEU A 128 -8.58 0.53 16.46
C LEU A 128 -9.35 -0.11 17.61
N LYS A 129 -8.92 0.13 18.84
CA LYS A 129 -9.68 -0.26 20.02
C LYS A 129 -10.41 0.98 20.55
N TYR A 130 -11.70 0.84 20.76
CA TYR A 130 -12.56 1.95 21.12
C TYR A 130 -13.66 1.53 22.08
N ASN A 131 -14.21 2.51 22.77
CA ASN A 131 -15.34 2.38 23.65
C ASN A 131 -16.49 3.24 23.14
N THR A 132 -17.71 2.74 23.33
CA THR A 132 -18.94 3.50 23.18
C THR A 132 -19.53 3.76 24.56
N THR A 133 -20.58 4.58 24.65
CA THR A 133 -21.27 4.83 25.93
C THR A 133 -21.78 3.56 26.62
N ASN A 134 -22.06 2.49 25.86
CA ASN A 134 -22.70 1.28 26.39
C ASN A 134 -21.80 0.04 26.39
N LEU A 135 -20.71 0.06 25.63
CA LEU A 135 -19.84 -1.09 25.41
C LEU A 135 -18.39 -0.65 25.42
N SER A 136 -17.58 -1.30 26.24
CA SER A 136 -16.13 -1.12 26.28
C SER A 136 -15.38 -2.26 25.58
N GLY A 137 -14.11 -2.02 25.27
CA GLY A 137 -13.18 -2.99 24.68
C GLY A 137 -13.54 -3.43 23.27
N GLN A 138 -14.20 -2.58 22.48
CA GLN A 138 -14.54 -2.91 21.10
C GLN A 138 -13.28 -2.81 20.23
N PHE A 139 -13.15 -3.71 19.26
CA PHE A 139 -12.07 -3.70 18.29
C PHE A 139 -12.63 -3.53 16.89
N PHE A 140 -11.99 -2.67 16.11
CA PHE A 140 -12.25 -2.49 14.70
C PHE A 140 -10.96 -2.75 13.92
N THR A 141 -10.93 -3.83 13.13
CA THR A 141 -9.79 -4.15 12.26
C THR A 141 -10.18 -3.89 10.82
N GLY A 142 -9.38 -3.07 10.12
CA GLY A 142 -9.58 -2.82 8.71
C GLY A 142 -9.33 -4.06 7.87
N ILE A 143 -10.14 -4.26 6.83
CA ILE A 143 -9.97 -5.33 5.84
C ILE A 143 -8.82 -4.99 4.88
N GLN A 144 -8.66 -3.71 4.53
CA GLN A 144 -7.54 -3.24 3.72
C GLN A 144 -6.41 -2.74 4.62
N PRO A 145 -5.15 -3.05 4.30
CA PRO A 145 -4.03 -2.45 4.99
C PRO A 145 -3.94 -0.97 4.64
N LEU A 146 -3.37 -0.19 5.54
CA LEU A 146 -3.03 1.20 5.31
C LEU A 146 -1.72 1.27 4.52
N VAL A 147 -1.79 1.85 3.32
CA VAL A 147 -0.67 1.96 2.37
C VAL A 147 -0.33 3.42 2.13
N GLY A 148 0.95 3.78 2.18
CA GLY A 148 1.40 5.12 1.83
C GLY A 148 2.90 5.20 1.63
N GLN A 149 3.38 6.41 1.34
CA GLN A 149 4.82 6.69 1.21
C GLN A 149 5.36 7.38 2.47
N CYS A 150 6.52 6.92 2.94
CA CYS A 150 7.24 7.48 4.06
C CYS A 150 7.69 8.92 3.74
N GLN A 151 7.34 9.88 4.60
CA GLN A 151 7.64 11.31 4.43
C GLN A 151 8.99 11.73 5.01
#